data_AF-A0A5J5S9X6-F1
#
_entry.id   AF-A0A5J5S9X6-F1
#
_cell.length_a   1.000
_cell.length_b   1.000
_cell.length_c   1.000
_cell.angle_alpha   90.00
_cell.angle_beta   90.00
_cell.angle_gamma   90.00
#
_symmetry.space_group_name_H-M   'P 1'
#
loop_
_entity.id
_entity.type
_entity.pdbx_description
1 polymer ?
#
loop_
_entity_poly.entity_id
_entity_poly.type
_entity_poly.pdbx_seq_one_letter_code
_entity_poly.pdbx_strand_id
1 'polypeptide(L)'
;MLRPEKETDESSHKAFVTTFPRGFAFEVLKVYTGPPEIVLKFRHWGYNEGPFKGHAPTGDLVEFYGVAIYQDEGMKIGRVELFYERGELLGGLLKGAAIDSSAMEAASSCPILRNTG
;
A
#
# COMPACT_ATOMS: atom_id res chain seq x y z
N MET A 1 1.58 12.04 14.15
CA MET A 1 1.58 10.71 14.80
C MET A 1 0.36 9.95 14.28
N LEU A 2 0.57 8.80 13.63
CA LEU A 2 -0.53 7.96 13.11
C LEU A 2 -1.39 7.48 14.28
N ARG A 3 -2.71 7.37 14.09
CA ARG A 3 -3.70 6.95 15.09
C ARG A 3 -4.45 5.72 14.57
N PRO A 4 -3.83 4.53 14.62
CA PRO A 4 -4.40 3.31 14.01
C PRO A 4 -5.78 2.95 14.56
N GLU A 5 -6.06 3.30 15.82
CA GLU A 5 -7.33 3.06 16.50
C GLU A 5 -8.52 3.79 15.88
N LYS A 6 -8.27 4.76 14.99
CA LYS A 6 -9.31 5.54 14.29
C LYS A 6 -9.53 5.09 12.85
N GLU A 7 -8.74 4.16 12.35
CA GLU A 7 -8.83 3.70 10.96
C GLU A 7 -9.97 2.67 10.81
N THR A 8 -10.84 2.91 9.84
CA THR A 8 -11.81 1.93 9.31
C THR A 8 -11.31 1.36 7.98
N ASP A 9 -11.95 0.28 7.53
CA ASP A 9 -11.70 -0.33 6.22
C ASP A 9 -11.86 0.70 5.09
N GLU A 10 -12.88 1.55 5.13
CA GLU A 10 -13.09 2.60 4.12
C GLU A 10 -12.01 3.67 4.17
N SER A 11 -11.61 4.10 5.37
CA SER A 11 -10.61 5.17 5.52
C SER A 11 -9.21 4.71 5.10
N SER A 12 -8.86 3.46 5.39
CA SER A 12 -7.59 2.86 5.01
C SER A 12 -7.57 2.53 3.52
N HIS A 13 -8.66 2.00 2.97
CA HIS A 13 -8.81 1.78 1.54
C HIS A 13 -8.71 3.10 0.76
N LYS A 14 -9.42 4.15 1.19
CA LYS A 14 -9.32 5.49 0.60
C LYS A 14 -7.88 5.99 0.63
N ALA A 15 -7.21 5.93 1.79
CA ALA A 15 -5.82 6.33 1.89
C ALA A 15 -4.93 5.57 0.89
N PHE A 16 -5.10 4.25 0.80
CA PHE A 16 -4.32 3.39 -0.08
C PHE A 16 -4.49 3.74 -1.56
N VAL A 17 -5.73 3.79 -2.06
CA VAL A 17 -6.00 4.07 -3.48
C VAL A 17 -5.67 5.51 -3.88
N THR A 18 -5.77 6.44 -2.92
CA THR A 18 -5.33 7.82 -3.13
C THR A 18 -3.80 7.89 -3.22
N THR A 19 -3.07 7.26 -2.29
CA THR A 19 -1.59 7.29 -2.25
C THR A 19 -0.95 6.55 -3.43
N PHE A 20 -1.53 5.42 -3.84
CA PHE A 20 -1.05 4.58 -4.94
C PHE A 20 -2.06 4.53 -6.09
N PRO A 21 -2.26 5.62 -6.86
CA PRO A 21 -3.29 5.69 -7.90
C PRO A 21 -3.05 4.71 -9.06
N ARG A 22 -1.80 4.30 -9.28
CA ARG A 22 -1.41 3.25 -10.25
C ARG A 22 -1.50 1.83 -9.69
N GLY A 23 -1.94 1.69 -8.45
CA GLY A 23 -1.93 0.45 -7.70
C GLY A 23 -0.61 0.19 -6.97
N PHE A 24 -0.64 -0.86 -6.16
CA PHE A 24 0.48 -1.36 -5.37
C PHE A 24 0.54 -2.86 -5.70
N ALA A 25 1.58 -3.27 -6.41
CA ALA A 25 1.67 -4.60 -7.01
C ALA A 25 2.25 -5.61 -6.01
N PHE A 26 1.63 -6.80 -5.95
CA PHE A 26 2.15 -7.95 -5.22
C PHE A 26 2.85 -8.90 -6.20
N GLU A 27 4.18 -8.93 -6.15
CA GLU A 27 5.02 -9.75 -7.01
C GLU A 27 5.50 -11.00 -6.24
N VAL A 28 5.19 -12.19 -6.77
CA VAL A 28 5.71 -13.45 -6.25
C VAL A 28 7.11 -13.67 -6.79
N LEU A 29 8.11 -13.66 -5.91
CA LEU A 29 9.51 -13.85 -6.28
C LEU A 29 9.90 -15.32 -6.28
N LYS A 30 9.36 -16.10 -5.34
CA LYS A 30 9.64 -17.52 -5.21
C LYS A 30 8.54 -18.22 -4.42
N VAL A 31 8.11 -19.38 -4.89
CA VAL A 31 7.26 -20.30 -4.12
C VAL A 31 8.16 -21.39 -3.52
N TYR A 32 8.05 -21.60 -2.21
CA TYR A 32 8.80 -22.61 -1.47
C TYR A 32 8.01 -23.91 -1.32
N THR A 33 6.71 -23.81 -1.07
CA THR A 33 5.81 -24.96 -0.89
C THR A 33 4.47 -24.74 -1.60
N GLY A 34 3.79 -25.82 -1.96
CA GLY A 34 2.44 -25.80 -2.56
C GLY A 34 1.35 -26.22 -1.55
N PRO A 35 0.07 -26.31 -1.97
CA PRO A 35 -1.03 -26.67 -1.09
C PRO A 35 -0.80 -27.98 -0.29
N PRO A 36 -1.34 -28.10 0.94
CA PRO A 36 -2.30 -27.20 1.57
C PRO A 36 -1.69 -25.96 2.26
N GLU A 37 -0.37 -25.92 2.44
CA GLU A 37 0.33 -24.76 3.03
C GLU A 37 1.33 -24.19 2.03
N ILE A 38 1.00 -23.03 1.45
CA ILE A 38 1.80 -22.36 0.43
C ILE A 38 2.66 -21.29 1.10
N VAL A 39 3.97 -21.50 1.12
CA VAL A 39 4.95 -20.52 1.60
C VAL A 39 5.62 -19.89 0.39
N LEU A 40 5.61 -18.56 0.31
CA LEU A 40 6.23 -17.82 -0.79
C LEU A 40 6.98 -16.58 -0.32
N LYS A 41 8.03 -16.19 -1.05
CA LYS A 41 8.68 -14.88 -0.93
C LYS A 41 8.02 -13.93 -1.90
N PHE A 42 7.72 -12.72 -1.44
CA PHE A 42 7.11 -11.68 -2.27
C PHE A 42 7.85 -10.35 -2.18
N ARG A 43 7.56 -9.48 -3.15
CA ARG A 43 7.82 -8.04 -3.13
C ARG A 43 6.50 -7.32 -3.31
N HIS A 44 6.21 -6.34 -2.46
CA HIS A 44 5.09 -5.44 -2.68
C HIS A 44 5.62 -4.05 -3.02
N TRP A 45 5.12 -3.42 -4.08
CA TRP A 45 5.71 -2.17 -4.55
C TRP A 45 4.74 -1.24 -5.29
N GLY A 46 5.03 0.06 -5.29
CA GLY A 46 4.31 1.08 -6.04
C GLY A 46 4.88 2.47 -5.82
N TYR A 47 4.41 3.45 -6.57
CA TYR A 47 4.95 4.81 -6.51
C TYR A 47 4.09 5.70 -5.61
N ASN A 48 4.73 6.42 -4.69
CA ASN A 48 4.07 7.34 -3.76
C ASN A 48 3.69 8.65 -4.47
N GLU A 49 2.62 8.59 -5.27
CA GLU A 49 2.19 9.69 -6.15
C GLU A 49 1.00 10.47 -5.61
N GLY A 50 0.30 9.93 -4.62
CA GLY A 50 -0.73 10.65 -3.89
C GLY A 50 -0.33 10.94 -2.44
N PRO A 51 -1.01 11.90 -1.80
CA PRO A 51 -0.73 12.24 -0.41
C PRO A 51 -1.03 11.06 0.53
N PHE A 52 -0.32 10.98 1.64
CA PHE A 52 -0.54 9.98 2.68
C PHE A 52 -0.58 10.61 4.07
N LYS A 53 -1.75 10.60 4.72
CA LYS A 53 -1.94 11.03 6.13
C LYS A 53 -1.27 12.36 6.50
N GLY A 54 -1.36 13.35 5.62
CA GLY A 54 -0.77 14.69 5.83
C GLY A 54 0.67 14.83 5.34
N HIS A 55 1.18 13.86 4.59
CA HIS A 55 2.46 13.94 3.90
C HIS A 55 2.25 14.10 2.39
N ALA A 56 3.01 15.00 1.78
CA ALA A 56 3.02 15.18 0.33
C ALA A 56 3.54 13.92 -0.40
N PRO A 57 3.06 13.62 -1.61
CA PRO A 57 3.65 12.56 -2.42
C PRO A 57 5.10 12.89 -2.76
N THR A 58 5.96 11.87 -2.77
CA THR A 58 7.37 12.03 -3.14
C THR A 58 7.65 11.63 -4.59
N GLY A 59 6.78 10.83 -5.20
CA GLY A 59 7.01 10.17 -6.49
C GLY A 59 7.98 8.99 -6.40
N ASP A 60 8.55 8.72 -5.23
CA ASP A 60 9.53 7.64 -5.04
C ASP A 60 8.84 6.26 -5.13
N LEU A 61 9.62 5.26 -5.55
CA LEU A 61 9.25 3.86 -5.40
C LEU A 61 9.24 3.51 -3.91
N VAL A 62 8.09 3.03 -3.43
CA VAL A 62 7.94 2.42 -2.12
C VAL A 62 7.84 0.92 -2.35
N GLU A 63 8.74 0.16 -1.77
CA GLU A 63 8.72 -1.30 -1.85
C GLU A 63 9.15 -1.92 -0.52
N PHE A 64 8.65 -3.13 -0.28
CA PHE A 64 9.09 -3.96 0.82
C PHE A 64 9.03 -5.43 0.41
N TYR A 65 9.80 -6.23 1.12
CA TYR A 65 9.89 -7.67 0.90
C TYR A 65 9.36 -8.45 2.09
N GLY A 66 8.86 -9.64 1.83
CA GLY A 66 8.36 -10.48 2.89
C GLY A 66 8.19 -11.94 2.49
N VAL A 67 7.69 -12.70 3.47
CA VAL A 67 7.24 -14.08 3.29
C VAL A 67 5.75 -14.12 3.60
N ALA A 68 5.01 -14.82 2.74
CA ALA A 68 3.60 -15.08 2.94
C ALA A 68 3.38 -16.58 3.16
N ILE A 69 2.51 -16.92 4.11
CA ILE A 69 2.03 -18.28 4.33
C ILE A 69 0.53 -18.27 4.06
N TYR A 70 0.09 -19.05 3.07
CA TYR A 70 -1.31 -19.22 2.72
C TYR A 70 -1.78 -20.63 3.09
N GLN A 71 -2.91 -20.73 3.76
CA GLN A 71 -3.60 -21.99 4.00
C GLN A 71 -4.69 -22.19 2.94
N ASP A 72 -4.55 -23.24 2.13
CA ASP A 72 -5.58 -23.68 1.19
C ASP A 72 -6.61 -24.57 1.89
N GLU A 73 -7.88 -24.26 1.67
CA GLU A 73 -9.06 -24.98 2.14
C GLU A 73 -9.94 -25.34 0.94
N GLY A 74 -9.40 -26.15 0.02
CA GLY A 74 -10.14 -26.64 -1.14
C GLY A 74 -10.26 -25.59 -2.23
N MET A 75 -9.11 -25.10 -2.72
CA MET A 75 -8.99 -24.03 -3.74
C MET A 75 -9.48 -22.64 -3.26
N LYS A 76 -9.61 -22.47 -1.95
CA LYS A 76 -9.92 -21.19 -1.30
C LYS A 76 -8.85 -20.90 -0.26
N ILE A 77 -8.41 -19.66 -0.21
CA ILE A 77 -7.48 -19.22 0.83
C ILE A 77 -8.28 -19.00 2.11
N GLY A 78 -8.14 -19.90 3.08
CA GLY A 78 -8.80 -19.79 4.39
C GLY A 78 -8.05 -18.86 5.35
N ARG A 79 -6.72 -18.83 5.26
CA ARG A 79 -5.85 -18.02 6.11
C ARG A 79 -4.66 -17.47 5.34
N VAL A 80 -4.26 -16.24 5.68
CA VAL A 80 -3.06 -15.59 5.17
C VAL A 80 -2.27 -15.00 6.32
N GLU A 81 -0.96 -15.26 6.35
CA GLU A 81 -0.01 -14.60 7.22
C GLU A 81 1.04 -13.90 6.37
N LEU A 82 1.29 -12.63 6.65
CA LEU A 82 2.29 -11.81 5.96
C LEU A 82 3.36 -11.37 6.97
N PHE A 83 4.60 -11.76 6.70
CA PHE A 83 5.76 -11.41 7.51
C PHE A 83 6.66 -10.46 6.71
N TYR A 84 6.76 -9.21 7.15
CA TYR A 84 7.54 -8.17 6.49
C TYR A 84 7.92 -7.05 7.48
N GLU A 85 8.92 -6.25 7.13
CA GLU A 85 9.33 -5.12 7.95
C GLU A 85 8.45 -3.90 7.65
N ARG A 86 7.61 -3.51 8.62
CA ARG A 86 6.67 -2.39 8.44
C ARG A 86 7.38 -1.06 8.26
N GLY A 87 8.58 -0.91 8.80
CA GLY A 87 9.40 0.29 8.65
C GLY A 87 9.75 0.61 7.19
N GLU A 88 9.91 -0.41 6.33
CA GLU A 88 10.22 -0.22 4.91
C GLU A 88 9.07 0.51 4.19
N LEU A 89 7.84 0.07 4.45
CA LEU A 89 6.62 0.70 3.90
C LEU A 89 6.44 2.12 4.46
N LEU A 90 6.43 2.26 5.79
CA LEU A 90 6.13 3.54 6.44
C LEU A 90 7.22 4.59 6.18
N GLY A 91 8.48 4.17 6.08
CA GLY A 91 9.61 5.06 5.76
C GLY A 91 9.44 5.74 4.41
N GLY A 92 8.97 5.01 3.39
CA GLY A 92 8.67 5.58 2.07
C GLY A 92 7.48 6.54 2.07
N LEU A 93 6.45 6.23 2.85
CA LEU A 93 5.20 7.01 2.90
C LEU A 93 5.31 8.32 3.69
N LEU A 94 6.12 8.35 4.75
CA LEU A 94 6.22 9.48 5.67
C LEU A 94 7.36 10.46 5.32
N LYS A 95 8.13 10.17 4.25
CA LYS A 95 9.27 10.99 3.80
C LYS A 95 8.84 12.37 3.27
N GLY A 96 7.62 12.47 2.75
CA GLY A 96 7.08 13.71 2.20
C GLY A 96 6.92 14.82 3.25
N ALA A 97 7.06 16.07 2.80
CA ALA A 97 6.82 17.24 3.64
C ALA A 97 5.40 17.22 4.24
N ALA A 98 5.24 17.75 5.45
CA ALA A 98 3.93 17.89 6.06
C ALA A 98 3.08 18.88 5.25
N ILE A 99 1.83 18.52 4.97
CA ILE A 99 0.86 19.34 4.24
C ILE A 99 -0.41 19.54 5.05
N ASP A 100 -0.96 20.74 4.93
CA ASP A 100 -2.19 21.15 5.61
C ASP A 100 -3.42 20.51 4.95
N SER A 101 -4.56 20.45 5.65
CA SER A 101 -5.77 19.78 5.16
C SER A 101 -6.33 20.37 3.86
N SER A 102 -6.11 21.66 3.59
CA SER A 102 -6.54 22.33 2.35
C SER A 102 -5.74 21.88 1.12
N ALA A 103 -4.46 21.55 1.29
CA ALA A 103 -3.59 21.08 0.21
C ALA A 103 -3.85 19.60 -0.15
N MET A 104 -4.36 18.81 0.79
CA MET A 104 -4.62 17.38 0.59
C MET A 104 -5.80 17.12 -0.37
N GLU A 105 -6.87 17.92 -0.30
CA GLU A 105 -8.01 17.85 -1.23
C GLU A 105 -7.61 18.27 -2.66
N ALA A 106 -6.72 19.26 -2.80
CA ALA A 106 -6.19 19.68 -4.10
C ALA A 106 -5.28 18.62 -4.74
N ALA A 107 -4.47 17.92 -3.93
CA ALA A 107 -3.58 16.84 -4.39
C ALA A 107 -4.34 15.54 -4.71
N SER A 108 -5.50 15.31 -4.10
CA SER A 108 -6.37 14.16 -4.35
C SER A 108 -7.32 14.35 -5.55
N SER A 109 -7.31 15.52 -6.20
CA SER A 109 -8.25 15.81 -7.29
C SER A 109 -7.93 15.02 -8.57
N CYS A 110 -8.94 14.36 -9.11
CA CYS A 110 -8.90 13.45 -10.25
C CYS A 110 -8.07 13.99 -11.44
N PRO A 111 -7.11 13.21 -11.98
CA PRO A 111 -6.31 13.60 -13.15
C PRO A 111 -7.15 13.96 -14.39
N ILE A 112 -8.37 13.42 -14.49
CA ILE A 112 -9.31 13.60 -15.62
C ILE A 112 -9.77 15.06 -15.79
N LEU A 113 -9.76 15.88 -14.73
CA LEU A 113 -10.24 17.26 -14.81
C LEU A 113 -9.18 18.30 -15.24
N ARG A 114 -7.96 17.88 -15.58
CA ARG A 114 -6.89 18.82 -15.97
C ARG A 114 -7.00 19.38 -17.39
N ASN A 115 -7.97 18.97 -18.21
CA ASN A 115 -7.94 19.19 -19.67
C ASN A 115 -9.10 19.97 -20.31
N THR A 116 -9.83 20.82 -19.56
CA THR A 116 -10.73 21.81 -20.19
C THR A 116 -10.21 23.22 -19.90
N GLY A 117 -9.32 23.67 -20.77
CA GLY A 117 -9.09 25.11 -21.00
C GLY A 117 -10.15 25.69 -21.91
#